data_AF-A0A2I1D447-F1
#
_entry.id   AF-A0A2I1D447-F1
#
_cell.length_a   1.000
_cell.length_b   1.000
_cell.length_c   1.000
_cell.angle_alpha   90.00
_cell.angle_beta   90.00
_cell.angle_gamma   90.00
#
_symmetry.space_group_name_H-M   'P 1'
#
loop_
_entity.id
_entity.type
_entity.pdbx_description
1 polymer ?
#
loop_
_entity_poly.entity_id
_entity_poly.type
_entity_poly.pdbx_seq_one_letter_code
_entity_poly.pdbx_strand_id
1 'polypeptide(L)'
;MQECGEERWAEVPKRFSKRLQSIIRSLPTGTTAREDLQPPPGTHTRSDSLPSSAPNNGISNQAPHQGHGIQQAVSPSSDPSSHRRPPGLQASIFDKSLTQHRVLLVVKRGHNYRLAQIRVSGSNHDTFFGTLREEYFRLRGMMRSWFSVWRYNHCEFYEFEKFDDHLFAPRTKNAFPSHGNTEYEYLPRPIDNIPPISEHAFWCKFYACHKPRPYHLHHKCNQRRSHSNEMLKSLPKKKTELEEGGDKREYFWGIYACENISIRWIIFYNFLCVSPLLAFFVAWIIPQEHGTDLQNPSIPLSMMCSMLSLFWSVYLSSLQFGRSH
;
A
#
# COMPACT_ATOMS: atom_id res chain seq x y z
N MET A 1 -15.11 -29.43 -39.74
CA MET A 1 -13.87 -29.77 -39.01
C MET A 1 -13.57 -28.64 -38.06
N GLN A 2 -12.89 -28.91 -36.95
CA GLN A 2 -12.65 -27.95 -35.87
C GLN A 2 -11.15 -27.82 -35.67
N GLU A 3 -10.58 -26.68 -36.04
CA GLU A 3 -9.18 -26.37 -35.80
C GLU A 3 -8.95 -26.13 -34.30
N CYS A 4 -7.85 -26.64 -33.77
CA CYS A 4 -7.56 -26.65 -32.34
C CYS A 4 -6.15 -26.15 -32.09
N GLY A 5 -6.04 -24.92 -31.57
CA GLY A 5 -4.78 -24.29 -31.20
C GLY A 5 -4.96 -22.82 -30.86
N GLU A 6 -4.83 -22.46 -29.58
CA GLU A 6 -4.59 -21.07 -29.21
C GLU A 6 -3.09 -20.77 -29.34
N GLU A 7 -2.71 -19.89 -30.26
CA GLU A 7 -1.37 -19.31 -30.24
C GLU A 7 -1.22 -18.38 -29.04
N ARG A 8 -0.24 -18.66 -28.17
CA ARG A 8 0.07 -17.82 -27.00
C ARG A 8 1.52 -17.38 -27.03
N TRP A 9 1.72 -16.08 -27.20
CA TRP A 9 3.04 -15.43 -27.19
C TRP A 9 3.49 -15.16 -25.75
N ALA A 10 4.75 -15.45 -25.45
CA ALA A 10 5.36 -15.24 -24.13
C ALA A 10 6.72 -14.56 -24.26
N GLU A 11 7.02 -13.58 -23.40
CA GLU A 11 8.31 -12.88 -23.42
C GLU A 11 9.45 -13.79 -22.94
N VAL A 12 10.27 -14.26 -23.86
CA VAL A 12 11.44 -15.09 -23.55
C VAL A 12 12.58 -14.24 -22.97
N PRO A 13 13.06 -14.50 -21.73
CA PRO A 13 14.13 -13.71 -21.13
C PRO A 13 15.39 -13.67 -21.98
N LYS A 14 16.00 -12.47 -22.12
CA LYS A 14 17.15 -12.20 -23.02
C LYS A 14 18.41 -13.07 -22.78
N ARG A 15 18.50 -13.78 -21.64
CA ARG A 15 19.54 -14.79 -21.37
C ARG A 15 19.18 -16.18 -21.93
N PHE A 16 17.90 -16.55 -21.92
CA PHE A 16 17.42 -17.82 -22.47
C PHE A 16 17.51 -17.82 -24.00
N SER A 17 17.03 -16.76 -24.67
CA SER A 17 17.10 -16.66 -26.13
C SER A 17 18.55 -16.70 -26.66
N LYS A 18 19.50 -16.06 -25.96
CA LYS A 18 20.94 -16.17 -26.26
C LYS A 18 21.49 -17.59 -26.07
N ARG A 19 21.08 -18.32 -25.01
CA ARG A 19 21.45 -19.73 -24.84
C ARG A 19 20.84 -20.62 -25.92
N LEU A 20 19.57 -20.41 -26.27
CA LEU A 20 18.87 -21.17 -27.32
C LEU A 20 19.54 -20.97 -28.68
N GLN A 21 19.87 -19.73 -29.06
CA GLN A 21 20.65 -19.44 -30.26
C GLN A 21 22.05 -20.09 -30.24
N SER A 22 22.71 -20.15 -29.08
CA SER A 22 23.99 -20.84 -28.94
C SER A 22 23.86 -22.36 -29.14
N ILE A 23 22.77 -22.97 -28.66
CA ILE A 23 22.48 -24.40 -28.82
C ILE A 23 22.16 -24.71 -30.30
N ILE A 24 21.28 -23.92 -30.92
CA ILE A 24 20.91 -24.07 -32.34
C ILE A 24 22.14 -23.95 -33.25
N ARG A 25 23.07 -23.02 -32.96
CA ARG A 25 24.34 -22.89 -33.69
C ARG A 25 25.37 -23.98 -33.40
N SER A 26 25.16 -24.82 -32.38
CA SER A 26 26.06 -25.94 -32.03
C SER A 26 25.58 -27.30 -32.55
N LEU A 27 24.39 -27.37 -33.16
CA LEU A 27 23.88 -28.57 -33.80
C LEU A 27 24.55 -28.75 -35.19
N PRO A 28 25.04 -29.96 -35.54
CA PRO A 28 25.61 -30.21 -36.86
C PRO A 28 24.59 -30.02 -37.98
N THR A 29 24.94 -29.24 -39.00
CA THR A 29 24.09 -29.00 -40.18
C THR A 29 24.07 -30.23 -41.10
N GLY A 30 23.31 -31.27 -40.73
CA GLY A 30 23.37 -32.55 -41.44
C GLY A 30 22.35 -33.61 -41.07
N THR A 31 21.05 -33.34 -41.22
CA THR A 31 20.06 -34.24 -41.88
C THR A 31 18.73 -33.50 -42.00
N THR A 32 18.08 -33.64 -43.16
CA THR A 32 16.85 -32.91 -43.51
C THR A 32 15.60 -33.60 -42.97
N ALA A 33 14.76 -32.85 -42.26
CA ALA A 33 13.33 -33.10 -42.20
C ALA A 33 12.66 -31.82 -42.73
N ARG A 34 12.17 -31.89 -43.98
CA ARG A 34 11.50 -30.78 -44.66
C ARG A 34 10.03 -31.15 -44.81
N GLU A 35 9.18 -30.41 -44.14
CA GLU A 35 7.76 -30.30 -44.47
C GLU A 35 7.38 -28.82 -44.38
N ASP A 36 6.51 -28.37 -45.27
CA ASP A 36 6.51 -26.98 -45.71
C ASP A 36 5.79 -26.03 -44.75
N LEU A 37 6.24 -24.77 -44.72
CA LEU A 37 5.34 -23.64 -44.95
C LEU A 37 6.09 -22.47 -45.57
N GLN A 38 5.66 -22.12 -46.78
CA GLN A 38 6.25 -21.09 -47.65
C GLN A 38 5.71 -19.70 -47.28
N PRO A 39 6.54 -18.64 -47.23
CA PRO A 39 6.07 -17.26 -47.03
C PRO A 39 5.65 -16.57 -48.34
N PRO A 40 4.40 -16.07 -48.48
CA PRO A 40 3.94 -15.24 -49.59
C PRO A 40 3.70 -13.77 -49.10
N PRO A 41 3.38 -12.77 -49.96
CA PRO A 41 4.41 -11.79 -50.32
C PRO A 41 4.04 -10.33 -50.06
N GLY A 42 5.02 -9.43 -50.15
CA GLY A 42 4.82 -7.98 -50.04
C GLY A 42 4.72 -7.27 -51.39
N THR A 43 3.51 -6.79 -51.73
CA THR A 43 3.15 -5.88 -52.84
C THR A 43 1.69 -5.45 -52.65
N HIS A 44 1.21 -4.26 -53.02
CA HIS A 44 1.80 -2.92 -53.21
C HIS A 44 0.62 -1.93 -53.42
N THR A 45 0.79 -0.64 -53.12
CA THR A 45 0.06 0.49 -53.75
C THR A 45 -1.50 0.52 -53.72
N ARG A 46 -2.07 1.42 -52.91
CA ARG A 46 -2.89 2.53 -53.45
C ARG A 46 -2.72 3.79 -52.61
N SER A 47 -2.29 4.86 -53.27
CA SER A 47 -2.36 6.23 -52.75
C SER A 47 -3.68 6.86 -53.19
N ASP A 48 -4.25 7.74 -52.36
CA ASP A 48 -5.06 8.89 -52.77
C ASP A 48 -4.89 9.98 -51.69
N SER A 49 -4.88 11.26 -52.05
CA SER A 49 -4.18 12.29 -51.26
C SER A 49 -4.83 13.68 -51.23
N LEU A 50 -5.11 14.18 -50.01
CA LEU A 50 -5.15 15.61 -49.60
C LEU A 50 -6.13 16.55 -50.38
N PRO A 51 -6.23 17.87 -50.10
CA PRO A 51 -5.95 18.66 -48.88
C PRO A 51 -7.18 19.54 -48.47
N SER A 52 -6.93 20.57 -47.63
CA SER A 52 -7.77 21.78 -47.43
C SER A 52 -9.07 21.65 -46.60
N SER A 53 -9.58 22.70 -45.92
CA SER A 53 -9.05 24.08 -45.71
C SER A 53 -9.69 24.75 -44.48
N ALA A 54 -8.98 25.71 -43.88
CA ALA A 54 -9.52 26.77 -43.00
C ALA A 54 -9.62 28.10 -43.80
N PRO A 55 -10.09 29.24 -43.25
CA PRO A 55 -10.76 29.49 -41.96
C PRO A 55 -12.14 30.20 -42.15
N ASN A 56 -12.76 30.74 -41.09
CA ASN A 56 -13.40 32.07 -41.19
C ASN A 56 -13.54 32.82 -39.86
N ASN A 57 -13.70 34.15 -39.96
CA ASN A 57 -13.89 35.09 -38.85
C ASN A 57 -15.38 35.42 -38.61
N GLY A 58 -15.70 35.98 -37.43
CA GLY A 58 -17.01 36.58 -37.14
C GLY A 58 -16.91 37.64 -36.05
N ILE A 59 -16.89 38.93 -36.44
CA ILE A 59 -16.81 40.08 -35.51
C ILE A 59 -18.12 40.87 -35.56
N SER A 60 -18.81 41.00 -34.42
CA SER A 60 -19.74 42.10 -34.07
C SER A 60 -20.37 41.86 -32.69
N ASN A 61 -20.87 42.87 -31.97
CA ASN A 61 -20.44 44.27 -31.81
C ASN A 61 -21.31 44.91 -30.70
N GLN A 62 -20.70 45.79 -29.89
CA GLN A 62 -21.35 46.92 -29.18
C GLN A 62 -22.45 46.66 -28.10
N ALA A 63 -22.42 47.56 -27.11
CA ALA A 63 -23.46 47.85 -26.10
C ALA A 63 -24.19 49.16 -26.54
N PRO A 64 -24.70 50.10 -25.69
CA PRO A 64 -24.97 50.13 -24.24
C PRO A 64 -26.35 50.73 -23.84
N HIS A 65 -26.68 50.77 -22.55
CA HIS A 65 -27.46 51.80 -21.81
C HIS A 65 -27.33 51.46 -20.29
N GLN A 66 -27.05 52.29 -19.28
CA GLN A 66 -26.88 53.74 -19.02
C GLN A 66 -28.03 54.43 -18.24
N GLY A 67 -27.73 54.88 -17.00
CA GLY A 67 -28.49 55.89 -16.20
C GLY A 67 -29.47 55.35 -15.13
N HIS A 68 -29.99 56.15 -14.17
CA HIS A 68 -29.43 57.30 -13.41
C HIS A 68 -30.40 57.72 -12.25
N GLY A 69 -29.96 58.54 -11.27
CA GLY A 69 -30.79 59.11 -10.17
C GLY A 69 -30.86 58.24 -8.89
N ILE A 70 -30.55 58.62 -7.64
CA ILE A 70 -30.34 59.88 -6.86
C ILE A 70 -31.58 60.41 -6.09
N GLN A 71 -31.35 60.81 -4.82
CA GLN A 71 -32.18 61.52 -3.79
C GLN A 71 -32.61 60.61 -2.60
N GLN A 72 -32.17 60.84 -1.34
CA GLN A 72 -32.46 61.93 -0.35
C GLN A 72 -33.84 61.81 0.33
N ALA A 73 -34.06 62.06 1.63
CA ALA A 73 -33.19 62.27 2.81
C ALA A 73 -34.04 62.29 4.13
N VAL A 74 -33.42 62.68 5.26
CA VAL A 74 -34.01 63.18 6.54
C VAL A 74 -34.32 62.15 7.65
N SER A 75 -33.84 62.46 8.87
CA SER A 75 -34.10 61.83 10.18
C SER A 75 -34.78 62.85 11.14
N PRO A 76 -35.27 62.50 12.35
CA PRO A 76 -34.46 62.04 13.51
C PRO A 76 -35.10 60.78 14.16
N SER A 77 -34.83 60.30 15.39
CA SER A 77 -33.99 60.67 16.56
C SER A 77 -33.46 59.36 17.23
N SER A 78 -32.80 59.24 18.39
CA SER A 78 -32.44 60.12 19.53
C SER A 78 -31.06 59.71 20.12
N ASP A 79 -30.55 60.53 21.05
CA ASP A 79 -29.39 60.25 21.94
C ASP A 79 -29.84 59.66 23.32
N PRO A 80 -28.96 59.24 24.27
CA PRO A 80 -27.51 59.50 24.36
C PRO A 80 -26.56 58.33 24.69
N SER A 81 -25.29 58.51 24.28
CA SER A 81 -24.03 58.16 24.98
C SER A 81 -23.74 56.71 25.48
N SER A 82 -22.58 56.15 25.08
CA SER A 82 -21.42 56.03 25.98
C SER A 82 -20.08 55.63 25.28
N HIS A 83 -18.97 55.89 25.97
CA HIS A 83 -17.56 55.47 25.77
C HIS A 83 -16.89 55.42 24.37
N ARG A 84 -15.92 56.33 24.22
CA ARG A 84 -14.91 56.45 23.15
C ARG A 84 -13.68 55.56 23.46
N ARG A 85 -13.27 54.65 22.55
CA ARG A 85 -11.97 53.94 22.64
C ARG A 85 -11.40 53.55 21.26
N PRO A 86 -10.19 54.00 20.87
CA PRO A 86 -9.43 53.50 19.72
C PRO A 86 -8.52 52.30 20.12
N PRO A 87 -7.81 51.62 19.20
CA PRO A 87 -7.73 51.85 17.75
C PRO A 87 -8.16 50.65 16.88
N GLY A 88 -8.53 50.93 15.63
CA GLY A 88 -8.75 49.91 14.61
C GLY A 88 -7.44 49.42 13.99
N LEU A 89 -6.69 48.55 14.67
CA LEU A 89 -5.85 47.60 13.94
C LEU A 89 -6.74 46.44 13.50
N GLN A 90 -7.03 46.34 12.20
CA GLN A 90 -7.51 45.08 11.63
C GLN A 90 -6.35 44.09 11.61
N ALA A 91 -6.08 43.47 12.76
CA ALA A 91 -5.40 42.19 12.77
C ALA A 91 -6.25 41.25 11.91
N SER A 92 -5.74 40.86 10.74
CA SER A 92 -6.39 39.85 9.93
C SER A 92 -6.41 38.56 10.72
N ILE A 93 -7.57 38.25 11.31
CA ILE A 93 -7.93 36.90 11.72
C ILE A 93 -8.10 36.12 10.42
N PHE A 94 -6.98 35.80 9.80
CA PHE A 94 -6.87 34.73 8.84
C PHE A 94 -7.26 33.49 9.61
N ASP A 95 -8.52 33.09 9.44
CA ASP A 95 -9.09 31.95 10.11
C ASP A 95 -8.32 30.71 9.68
N LYS A 96 -7.35 30.33 10.52
CA LYS A 96 -6.64 29.06 10.46
C LYS A 96 -7.61 27.98 10.92
N SER A 97 -8.66 27.79 10.14
CA SER A 97 -9.38 26.53 10.05
C SER A 97 -8.33 25.41 10.12
N LEU A 98 -8.45 24.57 11.15
CA LEU A 98 -7.44 23.54 11.40
C LEU A 98 -7.57 22.51 10.28
N THR A 99 -6.81 22.70 9.20
CA THR A 99 -6.66 21.76 8.10
C THR A 99 -6.12 20.46 8.68
N GLN A 100 -7.06 19.58 9.03
CA GLN A 100 -6.79 18.37 9.80
C GLN A 100 -6.26 17.30 8.84
N HIS A 101 -5.04 17.53 8.39
CA HIS A 101 -4.25 16.64 7.55
C HIS A 101 -4.37 15.19 8.00
N ARG A 102 -4.75 14.29 7.08
CA ARG A 102 -4.94 12.87 7.33
C ARG A 102 -4.07 12.02 6.42
N VAL A 103 -3.37 11.05 6.99
CA VAL A 103 -2.71 9.99 6.21
C VAL A 103 -3.67 8.82 6.08
N LEU A 104 -3.95 8.43 4.85
CA LEU A 104 -4.86 7.34 4.51
C LEU A 104 -4.10 6.00 4.59
N LEU A 105 -4.44 5.15 5.55
CA LEU A 105 -3.85 3.83 5.78
C LEU A 105 -4.78 2.73 5.28
N VAL A 106 -4.36 1.96 4.28
CA VAL A 106 -5.11 0.83 3.73
C VAL A 106 -4.48 -0.50 4.16
N VAL A 107 -5.30 -1.44 4.64
CA VAL A 107 -4.89 -2.77 5.10
C VAL A 107 -5.73 -3.84 4.40
N LYS A 108 -5.08 -4.88 3.86
CA LYS A 108 -5.79 -6.01 3.24
C LYS A 108 -6.32 -6.98 4.30
N ARG A 109 -7.62 -7.27 4.25
CA ARG A 109 -8.33 -8.18 5.16
C ARG A 109 -9.10 -9.23 4.36
N GLY A 110 -8.39 -10.33 4.04
CA GLY A 110 -8.92 -11.36 3.13
C GLY A 110 -8.86 -10.88 1.69
N HIS A 111 -10.01 -10.90 1.01
CA HIS A 111 -10.15 -10.37 -0.35
C HIS A 111 -10.36 -8.85 -0.39
N ASN A 112 -10.89 -8.26 0.69
CA ASN A 112 -11.27 -6.85 0.75
C ASN A 112 -10.16 -6.01 1.37
N TYR A 113 -10.13 -4.73 1.00
CA TYR A 113 -9.27 -3.72 1.64
C TYR A 113 -10.09 -2.91 2.66
N ARG A 114 -9.45 -2.41 3.71
CA ARG A 114 -10.07 -1.55 4.73
C ARG A 114 -9.19 -0.32 4.95
N LEU A 115 -9.84 0.83 5.10
CA LEU A 115 -9.20 2.14 5.28
C LEU A 115 -9.23 2.58 6.76
N ALA A 116 -8.25 3.41 7.15
CA ALA A 116 -8.29 4.26 8.31
C ALA A 116 -7.71 5.65 7.96
N GLN A 117 -8.32 6.71 8.48
CA GLN A 117 -7.91 8.10 8.22
C GLN A 117 -7.13 8.67 9.43
N ILE A 118 -5.81 8.49 9.46
CA ILE A 118 -4.98 8.85 10.60
C ILE A 118 -4.76 10.37 10.62
N ARG A 119 -5.38 11.06 11.58
CA ARG A 119 -5.25 12.52 11.80
C ARG A 119 -3.83 12.88 12.25
N VAL A 120 -3.22 13.88 11.58
CA VAL A 120 -1.86 14.38 11.82
C VAL A 120 -1.91 15.85 12.26
N SER A 121 -2.45 16.08 13.45
CA SER A 121 -2.55 17.43 14.05
C SER A 121 -1.35 17.68 14.96
N GLY A 122 -0.37 18.45 14.48
CA GLY A 122 0.83 18.87 15.25
C GLY A 122 1.65 17.72 15.84
N SER A 123 1.46 16.50 15.35
CA SER A 123 1.82 15.29 16.09
C SER A 123 3.31 14.96 15.98
N ASN A 124 3.94 14.64 17.11
CA ASN A 124 5.29 14.09 17.13
C ASN A 124 5.36 12.81 16.31
N HIS A 125 6.46 12.62 15.58
CA HIS A 125 6.72 11.43 14.78
C HIS A 125 6.36 10.11 15.50
N ASP A 126 6.81 9.96 16.76
CA ASP A 126 6.62 8.70 17.49
C ASP A 126 5.19 8.49 18.01
N THR A 127 4.35 9.54 18.12
CA THR A 127 2.91 9.36 18.39
C THR A 127 2.17 8.94 17.12
N PHE A 128 2.51 9.51 15.96
CA PHE A 128 1.95 9.10 14.67
C PHE A 128 2.20 7.61 14.40
N PHE A 129 3.42 7.09 14.57
CA PHE A 129 3.70 5.67 14.37
C PHE A 129 3.06 4.77 15.43
N GLY A 130 2.84 5.29 16.65
CA GLY A 130 2.02 4.62 17.66
C GLY A 130 0.57 4.45 17.21
N THR A 131 -0.07 5.52 16.75
CA THR A 131 -1.45 5.49 16.22
C THR A 131 -1.55 4.63 14.96
N LEU A 132 -0.60 4.72 14.03
CA LEU A 132 -0.56 3.89 12.83
C LEU A 132 -0.50 2.38 13.16
N ARG A 133 0.26 2.01 14.20
CA ARG A 133 0.31 0.64 14.71
C ARG A 133 -1.00 0.21 15.36
N GLU A 134 -1.62 1.07 16.15
CA GLU A 134 -2.91 0.80 16.80
C GLU A 134 -4.03 0.64 15.75
N GLU A 135 -4.06 1.51 14.74
CA GLU A 135 -4.98 1.42 13.59
C GLU A 135 -4.76 0.20 12.71
N TYR A 136 -3.50 -0.16 12.39
CA TYR A 136 -3.20 -1.40 11.67
C TYR A 136 -3.78 -2.63 12.40
N PHE A 137 -3.59 -2.73 13.72
CA PHE A 137 -4.13 -3.84 14.50
C PHE A 137 -5.67 -3.79 14.62
N ARG A 138 -6.27 -2.59 14.68
CA ARG A 138 -7.73 -2.38 14.63
C ARG A 138 -8.33 -2.91 13.32
N LEU A 139 -7.78 -2.51 12.17
CA LEU A 139 -8.26 -2.92 10.84
C LEU A 139 -8.06 -4.43 10.61
N ARG A 140 -6.87 -4.94 10.97
CA ARG A 140 -6.52 -6.37 10.85
C ARG A 140 -7.40 -7.28 11.70
N GLY A 141 -7.82 -6.80 12.87
CA GLY A 141 -8.61 -7.55 13.85
C GLY A 141 -7.76 -8.46 14.74
N MET A 142 -8.23 -8.68 15.97
CA MET A 142 -7.45 -9.35 17.04
C MET A 142 -7.03 -10.78 16.68
N MET A 143 -7.95 -11.63 16.20
CA MET A 143 -7.65 -13.04 15.89
C MET A 143 -6.55 -13.19 14.82
N ARG A 144 -6.65 -12.47 13.70
CA ARG A 144 -5.61 -12.45 12.65
C ARG A 144 -4.29 -11.85 13.18
N SER A 145 -4.34 -10.96 14.16
CA SER A 145 -3.14 -10.37 14.78
C SER A 145 -2.41 -11.32 15.73
N TRP A 146 -3.12 -12.25 16.38
CA TRP A 146 -2.53 -13.24 17.28
C TRP A 146 -2.12 -14.54 16.58
N PHE A 147 -2.97 -15.10 15.73
CA PHE A 147 -2.81 -16.45 15.16
C PHE A 147 -2.19 -16.50 13.75
N SER A 148 -1.92 -15.35 13.10
CA SER A 148 -1.33 -15.35 11.76
C SER A 148 0.20 -15.41 11.77
N VAL A 149 0.76 -16.25 10.90
CA VAL A 149 2.20 -16.23 10.53
C VAL A 149 2.58 -14.98 9.74
N TRP A 150 1.61 -14.36 9.05
CA TRP A 150 1.78 -13.08 8.39
C TRP A 150 1.88 -11.97 9.45
N ARG A 151 2.86 -11.07 9.31
CA ARG A 151 3.09 -9.94 10.21
C ARG A 151 3.40 -8.69 9.39
N TYR A 152 3.17 -7.51 9.96
CA TYR A 152 3.54 -6.24 9.34
C TYR A 152 5.03 -6.25 8.97
N ASN A 153 5.35 -5.79 7.75
CA ASN A 153 6.73 -5.61 7.32
C ASN A 153 7.05 -4.12 7.14
N HIS A 154 6.35 -3.47 6.22
CA HIS A 154 6.55 -2.07 5.84
C HIS A 154 5.23 -1.47 5.35
N CYS A 155 5.24 -0.18 5.04
CA CYS A 155 4.20 0.43 4.20
C CYS A 155 4.75 0.75 2.80
N GLU A 156 3.91 0.58 1.78
CA GLU A 156 4.16 1.03 0.41
C GLU A 156 3.23 2.21 0.08
N PHE A 157 3.60 3.03 -0.91
CA PHE A 157 2.77 4.13 -1.37
C PHE A 157 1.91 3.68 -2.55
N TYR A 158 0.63 4.03 -2.54
CA TYR A 158 -0.31 3.66 -3.59
C TYR A 158 -1.29 4.78 -3.90
N GLU A 159 -1.64 4.87 -5.18
CA GLU A 159 -2.94 5.36 -5.61
C GLU A 159 -3.97 4.23 -5.44
N PHE A 160 -5.13 4.56 -4.88
CA PHE A 160 -6.27 3.69 -4.71
C PHE A 160 -7.50 4.26 -5.42
N GLU A 161 -8.36 3.37 -5.90
CA GLU A 161 -9.70 3.70 -6.36
C GLU A 161 -10.70 3.22 -5.29
N LYS A 162 -11.49 4.15 -4.73
CA LYS A 162 -12.80 3.81 -4.16
C LYS A 162 -13.73 3.58 -5.35
N PHE A 163 -14.37 2.42 -5.43
CA PHE A 163 -15.25 2.06 -6.54
C PHE A 163 -16.70 1.79 -6.14
N ASP A 164 -16.97 1.63 -4.84
CA ASP A 164 -18.27 1.32 -4.24
C ASP A 164 -18.22 1.62 -2.72
N ASP A 165 -19.34 1.49 -2.00
CA ASP A 165 -19.46 1.73 -0.56
C ASP A 165 -18.45 0.92 0.27
N HIS A 166 -17.55 1.61 0.97
CA HIS A 166 -16.43 1.02 1.73
C HIS A 166 -15.54 0.03 0.95
N LEU A 167 -15.59 0.01 -0.40
CA LEU A 167 -14.76 -0.86 -1.25
C LEU A 167 -13.67 -0.07 -1.96
N PHE A 168 -12.43 -0.48 -1.71
CA PHE A 168 -11.21 0.16 -2.18
C PHE A 168 -10.34 -0.85 -2.93
N ALA A 169 -9.71 -0.44 -4.03
CA ALA A 169 -8.74 -1.23 -4.78
C ALA A 169 -7.41 -0.47 -4.92
N PRO A 170 -6.24 -1.11 -4.70
CA PRO A 170 -4.96 -0.52 -5.06
C PRO A 170 -4.82 -0.50 -6.59
N ARG A 171 -4.54 0.68 -7.15
CA ARG A 171 -4.48 0.92 -8.60
C ARG A 171 -3.04 1.03 -9.08
N THR A 172 -2.29 1.98 -8.52
CA THR A 172 -0.94 2.32 -9.00
C THR A 172 0.05 2.28 -7.84
N LYS A 173 0.98 1.31 -7.87
CA LYS A 173 2.07 1.20 -6.90
C LYS A 173 3.04 2.38 -7.06
N ASN A 174 3.58 2.87 -5.95
CA ASN A 174 4.56 3.96 -5.90
C ASN A 174 4.08 5.31 -6.46
N ALA A 175 2.78 5.47 -6.68
CA ALA A 175 2.18 6.72 -7.15
C ALA A 175 2.00 7.76 -6.02
N PHE A 176 2.10 9.03 -6.39
CA PHE A 176 1.89 10.19 -5.51
C PHE A 176 0.94 11.21 -6.17
N PRO A 177 0.28 12.08 -5.39
CA PRO A 177 -0.61 13.10 -5.94
C PRO A 177 0.12 14.04 -6.91
N SER A 178 -0.47 14.33 -8.06
CA SER A 178 0.08 15.30 -9.02
C SER A 178 0.32 16.68 -8.39
N HIS A 179 1.27 17.45 -8.93
CA HIS A 179 1.66 18.78 -8.40
C HIS A 179 0.49 19.77 -8.27
N GLY A 180 -0.44 19.75 -9.23
CA GLY A 180 -1.64 20.61 -9.21
C GLY A 180 -2.72 20.19 -8.21
N ASN A 181 -2.62 19.01 -7.58
CA ASN A 181 -3.58 18.60 -6.56
C ASN A 181 -3.30 19.37 -5.25
N THR A 182 -4.23 20.24 -4.87
CA THR A 182 -4.17 21.10 -3.68
C THR A 182 -4.74 20.45 -2.42
N GLU A 183 -5.51 19.36 -2.55
CA GLU A 183 -6.04 18.58 -1.41
C GLU A 183 -4.92 17.89 -0.62
N TYR A 184 -3.81 17.55 -1.28
CA TYR A 184 -2.71 16.81 -0.68
C TYR A 184 -1.51 17.69 -0.34
N GLU A 185 -0.95 17.47 0.85
CA GLU A 185 0.31 18.06 1.31
C GLU A 185 1.35 16.97 1.57
N TYR A 186 2.53 17.12 0.99
CA TYR A 186 3.74 16.32 1.21
C TYR A 186 4.97 17.12 0.77
N LEU A 187 6.15 16.76 1.28
CA LEU A 187 7.43 17.37 0.93
C LEU A 187 8.55 16.29 0.81
N PRO A 188 9.46 16.39 -0.18
CA PRO A 188 9.49 17.40 -1.24
C PRO A 188 8.37 17.18 -2.29
N ARG A 189 8.16 18.18 -3.15
CA ARG A 189 7.22 18.15 -4.29
C ARG A 189 7.95 18.74 -5.52
N PRO A 190 8.51 17.92 -6.44
CA PRO A 190 8.32 16.49 -6.61
C PRO A 190 8.98 15.66 -5.50
N ILE A 191 8.68 14.37 -5.44
CA ILE A 191 9.48 13.43 -4.65
C ILE A 191 10.61 12.90 -5.52
N ASP A 192 11.85 13.26 -5.18
CA ASP A 192 13.04 12.93 -5.98
C ASP A 192 13.41 11.43 -5.90
N ASN A 193 13.04 10.76 -4.80
CA ASN A 193 13.33 9.35 -4.54
C ASN A 193 12.03 8.62 -4.18
N ILE A 194 11.61 7.68 -5.03
CA ILE A 194 10.37 6.92 -4.86
C ILE A 194 10.70 5.44 -4.56
N PRO A 195 10.25 4.87 -3.42
CA PRO A 195 9.53 5.51 -2.32
C PRO A 195 10.45 6.40 -1.44
N PRO A 196 9.94 7.50 -0.87
CA PRO A 196 10.71 8.43 -0.03
C PRO A 196 11.08 7.88 1.35
N ILE A 197 10.60 6.68 1.68
CA ILE A 197 10.81 5.99 2.95
C ILE A 197 11.13 4.54 2.61
N SER A 198 12.28 4.05 3.08
CA SER A 198 12.68 2.65 2.88
C SER A 198 11.86 1.69 3.74
N GLU A 199 11.67 0.46 3.26
CA GLU A 199 10.95 -0.58 3.99
C GLU A 199 11.48 -0.78 5.42
N HIS A 200 12.82 -0.79 5.57
CA HIS A 200 13.47 -0.97 6.85
C HIS A 200 13.26 0.22 7.81
N ALA A 201 13.07 1.44 7.29
CA ALA A 201 12.70 2.60 8.10
C ALA A 201 11.27 2.46 8.64
N PHE A 202 10.32 2.04 7.80
CA PHE A 202 8.95 1.70 8.25
C PHE A 202 8.96 0.59 9.30
N TRP A 203 9.66 -0.53 9.04
CA TRP A 203 9.79 -1.65 9.98
C TRP A 203 10.34 -1.19 11.34
N CYS A 204 11.47 -0.46 11.32
CA CYS A 204 12.10 0.08 12.52
C CYS A 204 11.20 1.01 13.34
N LYS A 205 10.32 1.78 12.68
CA LYS A 205 9.44 2.74 13.35
C LYS A 205 8.14 2.09 13.82
N PHE A 206 7.57 1.13 13.10
CA PHE A 206 6.39 0.39 13.54
C PHE A 206 6.67 -0.50 14.77
N TYR A 207 7.82 -1.17 14.77
CA TYR A 207 8.24 -2.02 15.90
C TYR A 207 8.94 -1.23 17.03
N ALA A 208 8.90 0.10 17.00
CA ALA A 208 9.49 0.94 18.04
C ALA A 208 8.69 0.90 19.37
N CYS A 209 9.35 1.43 20.40
CA CYS A 209 8.87 1.50 21.77
C CYS A 209 8.12 2.83 22.02
N HIS A 210 6.91 2.98 21.49
CA HIS A 210 6.14 4.24 21.54
C HIS A 210 5.61 4.62 22.93
N LYS A 211 5.44 3.65 23.82
CA LYS A 211 4.90 3.81 25.18
C LYS A 211 5.84 3.09 26.16
N PRO A 212 6.97 3.71 26.57
CA PRO A 212 7.92 3.08 27.49
C PRO A 212 7.26 2.83 28.85
N ARG A 213 7.16 1.56 29.25
CA ARG A 213 6.71 1.15 30.59
C ARG A 213 7.93 0.92 31.48
N PRO A 214 7.93 1.37 32.76
CA PRO A 214 9.12 1.33 33.61
C PRO A 214 9.58 -0.09 34.01
N TYR A 215 8.71 -1.10 33.91
CA TYR A 215 8.95 -2.45 34.48
C TYR A 215 9.55 -3.49 33.51
N HIS A 216 10.07 -3.11 32.35
CA HIS A 216 10.67 -4.06 31.39
C HIS A 216 12.20 -4.13 31.48
N LEU A 217 12.73 -4.78 32.53
CA LEU A 217 14.19 -4.92 32.75
C LEU A 217 14.96 -5.52 31.55
N HIS A 218 14.33 -6.41 30.77
CA HIS A 218 14.96 -7.07 29.63
C HIS A 218 14.81 -6.35 28.29
N HIS A 219 14.06 -5.25 28.22
CA HIS A 219 13.85 -4.52 26.97
C HIS A 219 14.69 -3.24 26.94
N LYS A 220 15.82 -3.25 26.23
CA LYS A 220 16.51 -2.01 25.80
C LYS A 220 15.61 -1.24 24.84
N CYS A 221 14.65 -0.51 25.41
CA CYS A 221 13.85 0.51 24.77
C CYS A 221 14.78 1.68 24.44
N ASN A 222 15.65 1.51 23.43
CA ASN A 222 16.48 2.57 22.91
C ASN A 222 15.55 3.65 22.37
N GLN A 223 15.37 4.70 23.16
CA GLN A 223 14.57 5.88 22.88
C GLN A 223 15.23 6.63 21.71
N ARG A 224 14.99 6.15 20.49
CA ARG A 224 15.61 6.67 19.26
C ARG A 224 15.25 8.15 19.12
N ARG A 225 16.20 9.03 19.44
CA ARG A 225 16.01 10.49 19.48
C ARG A 225 15.30 10.96 18.21
N SER A 226 14.22 11.72 18.37
CA SER A 226 13.22 11.94 17.32
C SER A 226 13.62 13.04 16.32
N HIS A 227 14.77 12.85 15.66
CA HIS A 227 15.28 13.79 14.65
C HIS A 227 14.54 13.69 13.30
N SER A 228 13.92 12.54 13.00
CA SER A 228 13.40 12.21 11.66
C SER A 228 11.96 12.70 11.39
N ASN A 229 11.61 13.93 11.74
CA ASN A 229 10.28 14.49 11.40
C ASN A 229 10.05 14.59 9.88
N GLU A 230 11.11 14.60 9.08
CA GLU A 230 11.11 14.56 7.61
C GLU A 230 10.32 13.38 7.03
N MET A 231 10.41 12.19 7.66
CA MET A 231 9.63 11.00 7.27
C MET A 231 8.12 11.26 7.34
N LEU A 232 7.65 12.11 8.26
CA LEU A 232 6.24 12.51 8.38
C LEU A 232 5.90 13.71 7.47
N LYS A 233 6.90 14.37 6.85
CA LYS A 233 6.69 15.36 5.80
C LYS A 233 6.49 14.70 4.43
N SER A 234 7.12 13.57 4.15
CA SER A 234 7.02 12.86 2.86
C SER A 234 5.77 11.98 2.70
N LEU A 235 5.00 11.74 3.77
CA LEU A 235 3.70 11.06 3.67
C LEU A 235 2.64 11.96 3.01
N PRO A 236 1.86 11.47 2.03
CA PRO A 236 0.74 12.22 1.45
C PRO A 236 -0.37 12.40 2.50
N LYS A 237 -0.68 13.67 2.81
CA LYS A 237 -1.77 14.03 3.73
C LYS A 237 -2.93 14.65 2.97
N LYS A 238 -4.11 14.03 2.97
CA LYS A 238 -5.34 14.67 2.48
C LYS A 238 -5.80 15.72 3.50
N LYS A 239 -6.20 16.91 3.04
CA LYS A 239 -6.74 18.00 3.88
C LYS A 239 -8.21 17.80 4.22
N THR A 240 -8.95 17.21 3.29
CA THR A 240 -10.35 16.81 3.41
C THR A 240 -10.46 15.39 3.98
N GLU A 241 -11.57 15.10 4.65
CA GLU A 241 -11.98 13.73 4.99
C GLU A 241 -12.34 12.98 3.70
N LEU A 242 -12.05 11.68 3.62
CA LEU A 242 -12.55 10.86 2.50
C LEU A 242 -13.98 10.41 2.82
N GLU A 243 -14.90 10.59 1.89
CA GLU A 243 -16.26 10.04 1.99
C GLU A 243 -16.18 8.53 1.74
N GLU A 244 -16.02 7.73 2.81
CA GLU A 244 -15.91 6.27 2.69
C GLU A 244 -17.21 5.61 2.19
N GLY A 245 -18.35 6.27 2.43
CA GLY A 245 -19.68 5.78 2.05
C GLY A 245 -20.10 6.13 0.62
N GLY A 246 -20.95 5.29 0.05
CA GLY A 246 -21.73 5.57 -1.18
C GLY A 246 -20.97 5.53 -2.51
N ASP A 247 -21.76 5.46 -3.58
CA ASP A 247 -21.44 4.95 -4.93
C ASP A 247 -20.45 5.83 -5.75
N LYS A 248 -20.01 6.97 -5.22
CA LYS A 248 -19.08 7.87 -5.92
C LYS A 248 -17.71 7.22 -6.03
N ARG A 249 -17.21 7.06 -7.26
CA ARG A 249 -15.82 6.68 -7.51
C ARG A 249 -14.87 7.83 -7.20
N GLU A 250 -13.89 7.59 -6.35
CA GLU A 250 -12.88 8.57 -5.94
C GLU A 250 -11.48 7.97 -5.95
N TYR A 251 -10.52 8.70 -6.53
CA TYR A 251 -9.11 8.34 -6.51
C TYR A 251 -8.41 9.04 -5.33
N PHE A 252 -7.66 8.28 -4.53
CA PHE A 252 -6.95 8.80 -3.37
C PHE A 252 -5.55 8.21 -3.24
N TRP A 253 -4.63 8.94 -2.62
CA TRP A 253 -3.27 8.48 -2.37
C TRP A 253 -3.06 8.23 -0.89
N GLY A 254 -2.35 7.15 -0.57
CA GLY A 254 -2.13 6.75 0.80
C GLY A 254 -1.01 5.73 0.94
N ILE A 255 -0.98 5.09 2.11
CA ILE A 255 -0.02 4.04 2.45
C ILE A 255 -0.74 2.70 2.61
N TYR A 256 -0.23 1.68 1.92
CA TYR A 256 -0.67 0.29 2.02
C TYR A 256 0.21 -0.45 3.02
N ALA A 257 -0.39 -1.12 4.02
CA ALA A 257 0.35 -1.95 4.96
C ALA A 257 0.66 -3.33 4.37
N CYS A 258 1.94 -3.60 4.08
CA CYS A 258 2.40 -4.88 3.57
C CYS A 258 2.61 -5.89 4.71
N GLU A 259 2.12 -7.11 4.50
CA GLU A 259 2.33 -8.24 5.41
C GLU A 259 3.32 -9.24 4.79
N ASN A 260 4.30 -9.69 5.56
CA ASN A 260 5.25 -10.74 5.16
C ASN A 260 5.15 -11.96 6.11
N ILE A 261 5.51 -13.14 5.62
CA ILE A 261 5.51 -14.38 6.39
C ILE A 261 6.69 -14.36 7.36
N SER A 262 6.41 -14.39 8.67
CA SER A 262 7.45 -14.39 9.68
C SER A 262 7.87 -15.82 10.04
N ILE A 263 9.05 -16.24 9.54
CA ILE A 263 9.64 -17.57 9.82
C ILE A 263 9.71 -17.85 11.33
N ARG A 264 10.02 -16.84 12.16
CA ARG A 264 10.02 -16.97 13.63
C ARG A 264 8.65 -17.37 14.20
N TRP A 265 7.56 -16.89 13.61
CA TRP A 265 6.21 -17.28 14.02
C TRP A 265 5.82 -18.67 13.49
N ILE A 266 6.25 -19.05 12.27
CA ILE A 266 6.11 -20.44 11.80
C ILE A 266 6.78 -21.40 12.78
N ILE A 267 8.04 -21.15 13.12
CA ILE A 267 8.82 -21.96 14.08
C ILE A 267 8.12 -22.01 15.45
N PHE A 268 7.60 -20.87 15.95
CA PHE A 268 6.86 -20.83 17.20
C PHE A 268 5.60 -21.72 17.17
N TYR A 269 4.77 -21.66 16.12
CA TYR A 269 3.60 -22.54 16.01
C TYR A 269 3.99 -24.01 15.82
N ASN A 270 5.08 -24.30 15.08
CA ASN A 270 5.62 -25.65 14.95
C ASN A 270 5.96 -26.25 16.33
N PHE A 271 6.70 -25.50 17.16
CA PHE A 271 6.99 -25.92 18.53
C PHE A 271 5.74 -26.06 19.39
N LEU A 272 4.76 -25.13 19.29
CA LEU A 272 3.51 -25.18 20.03
C LEU A 272 2.64 -26.40 19.68
N CYS A 273 2.67 -26.84 18.42
CA CYS A 273 1.98 -28.06 17.97
C CYS A 273 2.73 -29.34 18.38
N VAL A 274 4.06 -29.32 18.44
CA VAL A 274 4.87 -30.47 18.88
C VAL A 274 4.87 -30.64 20.40
N SER A 275 4.84 -29.55 21.17
CA SER A 275 4.99 -29.58 22.62
C SER A 275 4.03 -30.52 23.38
N PRO A 276 2.72 -30.64 23.07
CA PRO A 276 1.86 -31.62 23.75
C PRO A 276 2.25 -33.08 23.47
N LEU A 277 2.64 -33.41 22.23
CA LEU A 277 3.03 -34.77 21.86
C LEU A 277 4.41 -35.14 22.44
N LEU A 278 5.35 -34.19 22.45
CA LEU A 278 6.64 -34.36 23.10
C LEU A 278 6.50 -34.48 24.62
N ALA A 279 5.63 -33.69 25.24
CA ALA A 279 5.33 -33.77 26.67
C ALA A 279 4.70 -35.12 27.04
N PHE A 280 3.75 -35.63 26.24
CA PHE A 280 3.18 -36.97 26.40
C PHE A 280 4.25 -38.07 26.29
N PHE A 281 5.09 -38.02 25.25
CA PHE A 281 6.18 -38.98 25.04
C PHE A 281 7.18 -38.99 26.20
N VAL A 282 7.59 -37.82 26.69
CA VAL A 282 8.51 -37.68 27.83
C VAL A 282 7.86 -38.12 29.15
N ALA A 283 6.58 -37.77 29.37
CA ALA A 283 5.83 -38.20 30.56
C ALA A 283 5.53 -39.71 30.59
N TRP A 284 5.58 -40.39 29.45
CA TRP A 284 5.48 -41.85 29.37
C TRP A 284 6.79 -42.55 29.76
N ILE A 285 7.94 -41.95 29.43
CA ILE A 285 9.27 -42.53 29.65
C ILE A 285 9.77 -42.33 31.08
N ILE A 286 9.63 -41.11 31.64
CA ILE A 286 10.21 -40.75 32.95
C ILE A 286 9.75 -41.67 34.12
N PRO A 287 8.48 -42.09 34.24
CA PRO A 287 8.01 -42.79 35.45
C PRO A 287 8.28 -44.31 35.49
N GLN A 288 8.82 -44.93 34.45
CA GLN A 288 8.75 -46.39 34.29
C GLN A 288 10.05 -47.12 34.64
N GLU A 289 10.01 -47.85 35.76
CA GLU A 289 11.06 -48.78 36.15
C GLU A 289 10.94 -50.11 35.37
N HIS A 290 11.75 -50.25 34.31
CA HIS A 290 11.92 -51.45 33.48
C HIS A 290 10.72 -51.88 32.61
N GLY A 291 10.99 -52.15 31.33
CA GLY A 291 10.04 -52.81 30.41
C GLY A 291 9.09 -51.90 29.62
N THR A 292 9.34 -50.58 29.58
CA THR A 292 8.50 -49.59 28.88
C THR A 292 8.22 -49.93 27.42
N ASP A 293 6.94 -50.02 27.07
CA ASP A 293 6.49 -49.96 25.68
C ASP A 293 6.72 -48.54 25.12
N LEU A 294 7.69 -48.43 24.22
CA LEU A 294 8.01 -47.20 23.48
C LEU A 294 7.28 -47.12 22.12
N GLN A 295 6.61 -48.18 21.67
CA GLN A 295 5.93 -48.23 20.38
C GLN A 295 4.67 -47.36 20.40
N ASN A 296 3.77 -47.57 21.37
CA ASN A 296 2.54 -46.78 21.48
C ASN A 296 2.77 -45.24 21.57
N PRO A 297 3.69 -44.69 22.40
CA PRO A 297 3.93 -43.25 22.43
C PRO A 297 4.71 -42.72 21.22
N SER A 298 5.52 -43.54 20.54
CA SER A 298 6.31 -43.08 19.37
C SER A 298 5.48 -42.95 18.09
N ILE A 299 4.38 -43.71 17.94
CA ILE A 299 3.47 -43.63 16.78
C ILE A 299 2.99 -42.18 16.52
N PRO A 300 2.28 -41.48 17.44
CA PRO A 300 1.79 -40.13 17.18
C PRO A 300 2.92 -39.10 17.01
N LEU A 301 4.06 -39.29 17.68
CA LEU A 301 5.24 -38.45 17.51
C LEU A 301 5.84 -38.59 16.11
N SER A 302 5.97 -39.82 15.59
CA SER A 302 6.48 -40.10 14.24
C SER A 302 5.56 -39.57 13.14
N MET A 303 4.24 -39.67 13.33
CA MET A 303 3.23 -39.07 12.45
C MET A 303 3.40 -37.54 12.40
N MET A 304 3.52 -36.88 13.55
CA MET A 304 3.73 -35.43 13.59
C MET A 304 5.05 -35.01 12.92
N CYS A 305 6.15 -35.73 13.17
CA CYS A 305 7.43 -35.49 12.49
C CYS A 305 7.33 -35.65 10.97
N SER A 306 6.56 -36.63 10.49
CA SER A 306 6.30 -36.82 9.06
C SER A 306 5.48 -35.67 8.45
N MET A 307 4.42 -35.22 9.14
CA MET A 307 3.61 -34.08 8.71
C MET A 307 4.41 -32.77 8.71
N LEU A 308 5.31 -32.58 9.68
CA LEU A 308 6.25 -31.44 9.71
C LEU A 308 7.24 -31.48 8.55
N SER A 309 7.80 -32.66 8.24
CA SER A 309 8.70 -32.82 7.09
C SER A 309 8.02 -32.44 5.77
N LEU A 310 6.77 -32.89 5.56
CA LEU A 310 5.95 -32.51 4.41
C LEU A 310 5.65 -31.00 4.38
N PHE A 311 5.26 -30.41 5.53
CA PHE A 311 5.02 -28.97 5.65
C PHE A 311 6.26 -28.15 5.27
N TRP A 312 7.44 -28.48 5.81
CA TRP A 312 8.67 -27.76 5.50
C TRP A 312 9.12 -27.97 4.05
N SER A 313 8.93 -29.16 3.47
CA SER A 313 9.21 -29.41 2.05
C SER A 313 8.35 -28.54 1.13
N VAL A 314 7.04 -28.48 1.38
CA VAL A 314 6.11 -27.61 0.62
C VAL A 314 6.41 -26.14 0.84
N TYR A 315 6.70 -25.72 2.08
CA TYR A 315 7.03 -24.33 2.39
C TYR A 315 8.31 -23.88 1.69
N LEU A 316 9.41 -24.64 1.78
CA LEU A 316 10.68 -24.33 1.14
C LEU A 316 10.55 -24.32 -0.39
N SER A 317 9.78 -25.24 -0.97
CA SER A 317 9.42 -25.22 -2.40
C SER A 317 8.70 -23.93 -2.79
N SER A 318 7.66 -23.53 -2.04
CA SER A 318 6.93 -22.28 -2.32
C SER A 318 7.80 -21.02 -2.20
N LEU A 319 8.83 -21.01 -1.34
CA LEU A 319 9.81 -19.92 -1.25
C LEU A 319 10.80 -19.87 -2.43
N GLN A 320 11.02 -21.00 -3.12
CA GLN A 320 11.85 -21.04 -4.33
C GLN A 320 11.06 -20.52 -5.54
N PHE A 321 9.83 -20.99 -5.73
CA PHE A 321 8.99 -20.59 -6.86
C PHE A 321 8.34 -19.21 -6.68
N GLY A 322 8.00 -18.80 -5.46
CA GLY A 322 7.38 -17.50 -5.17
C GLY A 322 8.32 -16.29 -5.22
N ARG A 323 9.55 -16.44 -5.73
CA ARG A 323 10.60 -15.40 -5.69
C ARG A 323 10.87 -14.73 -7.05
N SER A 324 9.99 -14.93 -8.02
CA SER A 324 10.08 -14.32 -9.36
C SER A 324 9.15 -13.12 -9.50
N HIS A 325 9.58 -11.96 -9.01
CA HIS A 325 9.10 -10.62 -9.39
C HIS A 325 10.21 -9.58 -9.14
#